data_AF-A0A1T5EFE8-F1
#
_entry.id   AF-A0A1T5EFE8-F1
#
_cell.length_a   1.000
_cell.length_b   1.000
_cell.length_c   1.000
_cell.angle_alpha   90.00
_cell.angle_beta   90.00
_cell.angle_gamma   90.00
#
_symmetry.space_group_name_H-M   'P 1'
#
loop_
_entity.id
_entity.type
_entity.pdbx_description
1 polymer ?
#
loop_
_entity_poly.entity_id
_entity_poly.type
_entity_poly.pdbx_seq_one_letter_code
_entity_poly.pdbx_strand_id
1 'polypeptide(L)'
;MKWMAVVIAGSALLAQGGLATAKESALPPRECAAKAQAAAMKLRDMASAIEAEAAYAERHGGAFSPELTQEFVQWYRAQSAKAGSELPDLGKTDLTVDEARARQAAVDRFQRERSDRQNAMVAAIHREAARGCPVLDRPASR
;
A
#
# COMPACT_ATOMS: atom_id res chain seq x y z
N MET A 1 40.23 -47.76 -43.00
CA MET A 1 41.47 -47.53 -43.76
C MET A 1 41.41 -46.13 -44.38
N LYS A 2 42.44 -45.30 -44.15
CA LYS A 2 42.84 -44.07 -44.89
C LYS A 2 41.80 -42.92 -44.96
N TRP A 3 41.83 -41.95 -44.04
CA TRP A 3 42.62 -40.69 -44.05
C TRP A 3 42.25 -39.72 -45.18
N MET A 4 41.82 -38.50 -44.85
CA MET A 4 42.67 -37.30 -44.90
C MET A 4 41.93 -36.05 -44.39
N ALA A 5 42.63 -35.30 -43.55
CA ALA A 5 42.24 -34.01 -43.03
C ALA A 5 42.42 -32.92 -44.09
N VAL A 6 41.57 -31.89 -44.05
CA VAL A 6 41.91 -30.56 -44.54
C VAL A 6 41.67 -29.58 -43.40
N VAL A 7 42.78 -29.04 -42.89
CA VAL A 7 42.85 -27.87 -42.04
C VAL A 7 42.89 -26.66 -42.97
N ILE A 8 41.94 -25.74 -42.82
CA ILE A 8 42.13 -24.34 -43.23
C ILE A 8 42.05 -23.51 -41.96
N ALA A 9 43.22 -23.01 -41.57
CA ALA A 9 43.40 -22.00 -40.54
C ALA A 9 42.95 -20.63 -41.05
N GLY A 10 42.39 -19.80 -40.17
CA GLY A 10 42.39 -18.36 -40.43
C GLY A 10 41.27 -17.56 -39.76
N SER A 11 41.57 -17.06 -38.56
CA SER A 11 41.22 -15.72 -38.08
C SER A 11 39.78 -15.42 -37.65
N ALA A 12 39.60 -15.53 -36.33
CA ALA A 12 39.04 -14.52 -35.42
C ALA A 12 38.18 -13.39 -36.01
N LEU A 13 36.92 -13.32 -35.55
CA LEU A 13 36.40 -12.11 -34.92
C LEU A 13 35.21 -12.44 -34.04
N LEU A 14 35.38 -12.16 -32.75
CA LEU A 14 34.35 -12.10 -31.74
C LEU A 14 33.29 -11.09 -32.18
N ALA A 15 32.06 -11.54 -32.40
CA ALA A 15 30.88 -10.70 -32.29
C ALA A 15 30.02 -11.27 -31.17
N GLN A 16 30.45 -10.96 -29.94
CA GLN A 16 29.57 -10.94 -28.78
C GLN A 16 28.49 -9.87 -29.05
N GLY A 17 27.45 -10.25 -29.79
CA GLY A 17 26.21 -9.49 -29.87
C GLY A 17 25.47 -9.70 -28.56
N GLY A 18 25.76 -8.84 -27.60
CA GLY A 18 25.27 -8.93 -26.24
C GLY A 18 23.77 -9.24 -26.18
N LEU A 19 23.44 -10.20 -25.33
CA LEU A 19 22.18 -10.19 -24.61
C LEU A 19 22.14 -8.84 -23.88
N ALA A 20 21.59 -7.82 -24.53
CA ALA A 20 21.09 -6.65 -23.84
C ALA A 20 19.97 -7.18 -22.95
N THR A 21 20.34 -7.57 -21.73
CA THR A 21 19.42 -7.47 -20.61
C THR A 21 18.90 -6.04 -20.69
N ALA A 22 17.65 -5.88 -21.12
CA ALA A 22 16.96 -4.62 -21.05
C ALA A 22 16.93 -4.29 -19.54
N LYS A 23 17.97 -3.59 -19.06
CA LYS A 23 17.84 -2.75 -17.89
C LYS A 23 16.71 -1.81 -18.28
N GLU A 24 15.53 -2.04 -17.72
CA GLU A 24 14.44 -1.08 -17.77
C GLU A 24 15.06 0.28 -17.52
N SER A 25 15.11 1.11 -18.57
CA SER A 25 15.95 2.30 -18.56
C SER A 25 15.40 3.22 -17.47
N ALA A 26 16.22 3.46 -16.45
CA ALA A 26 15.85 4.33 -15.34
C ALA A 26 15.34 5.67 -15.90
N LEU A 27 14.25 6.16 -15.31
CA LEU A 27 13.63 7.41 -15.71
C LEU A 27 14.61 8.58 -15.54
N PRO A 28 14.50 9.63 -16.35
CA PRO A 28 15.30 10.85 -16.19
C PRO A 28 15.13 11.46 -14.79
N PRO A 29 16.17 12.12 -14.22
CA PRO A 29 16.11 12.69 -12.87
C PRO A 29 14.92 13.64 -12.63
N ARG A 30 14.54 14.44 -13.63
CA ARG A 30 13.39 15.36 -13.56
C ARG A 30 12.07 14.62 -13.38
N GLU A 31 11.91 13.45 -14.00
CA GLU A 31 10.68 12.64 -13.91
C GLU A 31 10.62 11.95 -12.56
N CYS A 32 11.76 11.50 -12.04
CA CYS A 32 11.84 10.99 -10.66
C CYS A 32 11.54 12.08 -9.62
N ALA A 33 12.03 13.30 -9.81
CA ALA A 33 11.71 14.43 -8.94
C ALA A 33 10.20 14.74 -8.95
N ALA A 34 9.58 14.76 -10.14
CA ALA A 34 8.13 14.95 -10.28
C ALA A 34 7.33 13.84 -9.57
N LYS A 35 7.74 12.58 -9.71
CA LYS A 35 7.12 11.45 -8.99
C LYS A 35 7.24 11.58 -7.47
N ALA A 36 8.43 11.93 -6.97
CA ALA A 36 8.65 12.14 -5.54
C ALA A 36 7.79 13.29 -4.99
N GLN A 37 7.67 14.40 -5.72
CA GLN A 37 6.81 15.51 -5.35
C GLN A 37 5.32 15.09 -5.31
N ALA A 38 4.85 14.37 -6.33
CA ALA A 38 3.48 13.86 -6.35
C ALA A 38 3.19 12.90 -5.18
N ALA A 39 4.15 12.04 -4.83
CA ALA A 39 4.04 11.17 -3.67
C ALA A 39 4.00 11.96 -2.35
N ALA A 40 4.87 12.96 -2.20
CA ALA A 40 4.89 13.83 -1.03
C ALA A 40 3.56 14.60 -0.86
N MET A 41 2.94 15.06 -1.95
CA MET A 41 1.62 15.68 -1.90
C MET A 41 0.55 14.71 -1.38
N LYS A 42 0.47 13.50 -1.95
CA LYS A 42 -0.47 12.47 -1.48
C LYS A 42 -0.29 12.13 0.00
N LEU A 43 0.95 12.00 0.46
CA LEU A 43 1.26 11.73 1.87
C LEU A 43 0.87 12.88 2.79
N ARG A 44 1.05 14.14 2.35
CA ARG A 44 0.60 15.32 3.10
C ARG A 44 -0.93 15.37 3.19
N ASP A 45 -1.63 15.08 2.11
CA ASP A 45 -3.10 15.04 2.12
C ASP A 45 -3.61 13.97 3.10
N MET A 46 -2.98 12.80 3.12
CA MET A 46 -3.27 11.75 4.10
C MET A 46 -2.98 12.19 5.53
N ALA A 47 -1.83 12.83 5.78
CA ALA A 47 -1.46 13.32 7.10
C ALA A 47 -2.47 14.36 7.60
N SER A 48 -2.84 15.34 6.76
CA SER A 48 -3.86 16.36 7.08
C SER A 48 -5.20 15.72 7.45
N ALA A 49 -5.62 14.67 6.74
CA ALA A 49 -6.85 13.96 7.07
C ALA A 49 -6.76 13.26 8.43
N ILE A 50 -5.63 12.63 8.76
CA ILE A 50 -5.41 11.99 10.06
C ILE A 50 -5.38 13.02 11.19
N GLU A 51 -4.73 14.17 10.96
CA GLU A 51 -4.67 15.26 11.93
C GLU A 51 -6.05 15.86 12.20
N ALA A 52 -6.88 16.04 11.16
CA ALA A 52 -8.25 16.50 11.30
C ALA A 52 -9.10 15.55 12.16
N GLU A 53 -8.95 14.24 11.95
CA GLU A 53 -9.60 13.19 12.76
C GLU A 53 -9.12 13.22 14.21
N ALA A 54 -7.81 13.32 14.45
CA ALA A 54 -7.26 13.40 15.79
C ALA A 54 -7.77 14.64 16.53
N ALA A 55 -7.73 15.80 15.88
CA ALA A 55 -8.22 17.05 16.44
C ALA A 55 -9.74 16.99 16.71
N TYR A 56 -10.52 16.29 15.87
CA TYR A 56 -11.93 16.05 16.13
C TYR A 56 -12.11 15.21 17.40
N ALA A 57 -11.40 14.08 17.51
CA ALA A 57 -11.47 13.18 18.66
C ALA A 57 -11.10 13.91 19.96
N GLU A 58 -10.04 14.72 19.97
CA GLU A 58 -9.64 15.51 21.14
C GLU A 58 -10.75 16.45 21.62
N ARG A 59 -11.43 17.14 20.68
CA ARG A 59 -12.54 18.04 21.02
C ARG A 59 -13.82 17.33 21.44
N HIS A 60 -14.01 16.07 21.04
CA HIS A 60 -15.24 15.30 21.25
C HIS A 60 -15.03 14.06 22.12
N GLY A 61 -14.03 14.08 23.02
CA GLY A 61 -13.85 13.04 24.04
C GLY A 61 -13.51 11.65 23.47
N GLY A 62 -12.79 11.61 22.36
CA GLY A 62 -12.41 10.36 21.68
C GLY A 62 -13.47 9.84 20.68
N ALA A 63 -14.54 10.59 20.44
CA ALA A 63 -15.55 10.21 19.45
C ALA A 63 -14.97 10.24 18.02
N PHE A 64 -15.52 9.40 17.15
CA PHE A 64 -15.27 9.44 15.71
C PHE A 64 -15.83 10.71 15.09
N SER A 65 -15.16 11.24 14.07
CA SER A 65 -15.73 12.27 13.20
C SER A 65 -17.03 11.77 12.54
N PRO A 66 -17.88 12.68 12.02
CA PRO A 66 -19.03 12.29 11.21
C PRO A 66 -18.64 11.39 10.03
N GLU A 67 -17.52 11.71 9.37
CA GLU A 67 -16.99 10.97 8.23
C GLU A 67 -16.55 9.55 8.65
N LEU A 68 -15.80 9.44 9.75
CA LEU A 68 -15.33 8.16 10.28
C LEU A 68 -16.49 7.31 10.82
N THR A 69 -17.52 7.97 11.39
CA THR A 69 -18.77 7.30 11.80
C THR A 69 -19.48 6.69 10.60
N GLN A 70 -19.60 7.43 9.49
CA GLN A 70 -20.22 6.91 8.27
C GLN A 70 -19.44 5.73 7.68
N GLU A 71 -18.10 5.78 7.70
CA GLU A 71 -17.27 4.65 7.28
C GLU A 71 -17.48 3.43 8.18
N PHE A 72 -17.49 3.62 9.50
CA PHE A 72 -17.76 2.55 10.46
C PHE A 72 -19.12 1.91 10.22
N VAL A 73 -20.18 2.70 10.02
CA VAL A 73 -21.54 2.20 9.76
C VAL A 73 -21.57 1.33 8.50
N GLN A 74 -20.93 1.77 7.41
CA GLN A 74 -20.86 0.99 6.17
C GLN A 74 -20.10 -0.32 6.36
N TRP A 75 -18.94 -0.26 7.02
CA TRP A 75 -18.14 -1.43 7.34
C TRP A 75 -18.88 -2.41 8.24
N TYR A 76 -19.58 -1.91 9.27
CA TYR A 76 -20.32 -2.73 10.23
C TYR A 76 -21.44 -3.49 9.52
N ARG A 77 -22.23 -2.80 8.69
CA ARG A 77 -23.28 -3.43 7.86
C ARG A 77 -22.73 -4.52 6.96
N ALA A 78 -21.59 -4.26 6.31
CA ALA A 78 -20.93 -5.26 5.46
C ALA A 78 -20.45 -6.49 6.25
N GLN A 79 -19.99 -6.29 7.50
CA GLN A 79 -19.65 -7.42 8.36
C GLN A 79 -20.91 -8.17 8.82
N SER A 80 -21.94 -7.46 9.27
CA SER A 80 -23.18 -8.06 9.76
C SER A 80 -23.89 -8.91 8.71
N ALA A 81 -23.71 -8.57 7.42
CA ALA A 81 -24.26 -9.34 6.30
C ALA A 81 -23.53 -10.66 6.00
N LYS A 82 -22.37 -10.93 6.62
CA LYS A 82 -21.62 -12.17 6.40
C LYS A 82 -22.32 -13.35 7.07
N ALA A 83 -22.32 -14.50 6.39
CA ALA A 83 -22.85 -15.74 6.96
C ALA A 83 -22.11 -16.09 8.27
N GLY A 84 -22.88 -16.41 9.32
CA GLY A 84 -22.32 -16.69 10.66
C GLY A 84 -21.85 -15.45 11.42
N SER A 85 -22.26 -14.23 11.03
CA SER A 85 -21.97 -13.03 11.81
C SER A 85 -22.66 -13.06 13.18
N GLU A 86 -21.88 -12.87 14.24
CA GLU A 86 -22.34 -12.71 15.61
C GLU A 86 -22.59 -11.25 16.00
N LEU A 87 -22.47 -10.31 15.04
CA LEU A 87 -22.69 -8.90 15.31
C LEU A 87 -24.18 -8.61 15.57
N PRO A 88 -24.52 -7.94 16.68
CA PRO A 88 -25.88 -7.47 16.91
C PRO A 88 -26.27 -6.41 15.87
N ASP A 89 -27.57 -6.18 15.70
CA ASP A 89 -28.06 -5.05 14.92
C ASP A 89 -27.45 -3.73 15.44
N LEU A 90 -27.10 -2.82 14.53
CA LEU A 90 -26.39 -1.59 14.87
C LEU A 90 -27.25 -0.64 15.70
N GLY A 91 -28.57 -0.61 15.45
CA GLY A 91 -29.52 0.25 16.16
C GLY A 91 -29.95 -0.31 17.51
N LYS A 92 -29.62 -1.57 17.82
CA LYS A 92 -30.00 -2.20 19.08
C LYS A 92 -29.36 -1.49 20.27
N THR A 93 -30.18 -1.15 21.27
CA THR A 93 -29.77 -0.44 22.49
C THR A 93 -29.80 -1.32 23.73
N ASP A 94 -30.61 -2.38 23.74
CA ASP A 94 -30.76 -3.37 24.80
C ASP A 94 -29.83 -4.57 24.60
N LEU A 95 -28.52 -4.31 24.54
CA LEU A 95 -27.53 -5.36 24.31
C LEU A 95 -27.37 -6.27 25.53
N THR A 96 -27.30 -7.57 25.26
CA THR A 96 -26.73 -8.53 26.22
C THR A 96 -25.22 -8.25 26.40
N VAL A 97 -24.62 -8.81 27.46
CA VAL A 97 -23.18 -8.66 27.72
C VAL A 97 -22.34 -9.16 26.55
N ASP A 98 -22.73 -10.28 25.94
CA ASP A 98 -22.02 -10.86 24.80
C ASP A 98 -22.16 -10.01 23.53
N GLU A 99 -23.35 -9.47 23.26
CA GLU A 99 -23.57 -8.55 22.14
C GLU A 99 -22.80 -7.23 22.31
N ALA A 100 -22.75 -6.68 23.52
CA ALA A 100 -21.96 -5.50 23.83
C ALA A 100 -20.47 -5.76 23.60
N ARG A 101 -19.96 -6.93 24.02
CA ARG A 101 -18.59 -7.37 23.76
C ARG A 101 -18.32 -7.55 22.27
N ALA A 102 -19.22 -8.20 21.53
CA ALA A 102 -19.09 -8.40 20.09
C ALA A 102 -19.07 -7.07 19.34
N ARG A 103 -19.91 -6.10 19.73
CA ARG A 103 -19.91 -4.75 19.18
C ARG A 103 -18.60 -4.01 19.46
N GLN A 104 -18.08 -4.06 20.69
CA GLN A 104 -16.79 -3.44 21.01
C GLN A 104 -15.64 -4.08 20.20
N ALA A 105 -15.61 -5.41 20.11
CA ALA A 105 -14.63 -6.11 19.29
C ALA A 105 -14.72 -5.72 17.81
N ALA A 106 -15.92 -5.38 17.32
CA ALA A 106 -16.12 -4.84 15.98
C ALA A 106 -15.48 -3.44 15.82
N VAL A 107 -15.66 -2.54 16.78
CA VAL A 107 -15.01 -1.21 16.77
C VAL A 107 -13.49 -1.36 16.72
N ASP A 108 -12.91 -2.20 17.58
CA ASP A 108 -11.46 -2.40 17.63
C ASP A 108 -10.95 -3.03 16.33
N ARG A 109 -11.71 -3.97 15.74
CA ARG A 109 -11.35 -4.59 14.46
C ARG A 109 -11.40 -3.58 13.33
N PHE A 110 -12.43 -2.73 13.28
CA PHE A 110 -12.54 -1.65 12.29
C PHE A 110 -11.32 -0.73 12.33
N GLN A 111 -10.92 -0.29 13.53
CA GLN A 111 -9.75 0.59 13.70
C GLN A 111 -8.46 -0.07 13.21
N ARG A 112 -8.24 -1.36 13.57
CA ARG A 112 -7.08 -2.12 13.08
C ARG A 112 -7.06 -2.24 11.55
N GLU A 113 -8.16 -2.72 10.97
CA GLU A 113 -8.27 -2.87 9.51
C GLU A 113 -8.08 -1.53 8.78
N ARG A 114 -8.58 -0.42 9.35
CA ARG A 114 -8.37 0.92 8.81
C ARG A 114 -6.89 1.34 8.86
N SER A 115 -6.23 1.14 9.98
CA SER A 115 -4.80 1.43 10.13
C SER A 115 -3.96 0.61 9.14
N ASP A 116 -4.29 -0.68 8.97
CA ASP A 116 -3.64 -1.54 7.99
C ASP A 116 -3.83 -1.03 6.56
N ARG A 117 -5.05 -0.59 6.20
CA ARG A 117 -5.32 0.05 4.90
C ARG A 117 -4.49 1.33 4.70
N GLN A 118 -4.38 2.17 5.73
CA GLN A 118 -3.57 3.40 5.66
C GLN A 118 -2.09 3.08 5.46
N ASN A 119 -1.54 2.13 6.23
CA ASN A 119 -0.16 1.68 6.10
C ASN A 119 0.12 1.07 4.72
N ALA A 120 -0.81 0.26 4.20
CA ALA A 120 -0.72 -0.29 2.86
C ALA A 120 -0.74 0.80 1.77
N MET A 121 -1.55 1.85 1.95
CA MET A 121 -1.62 2.99 1.03
C MET A 121 -0.33 3.81 1.03
N VAL A 122 0.25 4.09 2.21
CA VAL A 122 1.58 4.72 2.32
C VAL A 122 2.63 3.89 1.58
N ALA A 123 2.68 2.59 1.83
CA ALA A 123 3.61 1.70 1.16
C ALA A 123 3.39 1.67 -0.37
N ALA A 124 2.14 1.71 -0.83
CA ALA A 124 1.80 1.77 -2.26
C ALA A 124 2.26 3.09 -2.91
N ILE A 125 2.08 4.23 -2.22
CA ILE A 125 2.57 5.53 -2.69
C ILE A 125 4.09 5.50 -2.86
N HIS A 126 4.83 4.96 -1.88
CA HIS A 126 6.27 4.82 -1.98
C HIS A 126 6.69 3.93 -3.16
N ARG A 127 6.09 2.74 -3.30
CA ARG A 127 6.38 1.84 -4.42
C ARG A 127 6.12 2.49 -5.78
N GLU A 128 5.02 3.23 -5.91
CA GLU A 128 4.68 3.92 -7.15
C GLU A 128 5.67 5.03 -7.51
N ALA A 129 6.11 5.79 -6.50
CA ALA A 129 7.12 6.83 -6.66
C ALA A 129 8.47 6.24 -7.07
N ALA A 130 8.86 5.11 -6.47
CA ALA A 130 10.13 4.44 -6.73
C ALA A 130 10.19 3.71 -8.08
N ARG A 131 9.05 3.39 -8.70
CA ARG A 131 9.00 2.67 -9.97
C ARG A 131 9.75 3.41 -11.08
N GLY A 132 10.83 2.79 -11.57
CA GLY A 132 11.72 3.36 -12.60
C GLY A 132 12.71 4.41 -12.06
N CYS A 133 12.77 4.62 -10.74
CA CYS A 133 13.56 5.67 -10.09
C CYS A 133 14.49 5.09 -9.01
N PRO A 134 15.70 4.62 -9.38
CA PRO A 134 16.61 3.93 -8.47
C PRO A 134 17.03 4.73 -7.23
N VAL A 135 16.99 6.07 -7.32
CA VAL A 135 17.33 6.97 -6.21
C VAL A 135 16.26 6.97 -5.11
N LEU A 136 15.01 6.71 -5.48
CA LEU A 136 13.86 6.67 -4.56
C LEU A 136 13.61 5.28 -3.97
N ASP A 137 14.24 4.25 -4.54
CA ASP A 137 14.14 2.85 -4.10
C ASP A 137 15.14 2.50 -2.98
N ARG A 138 16.10 3.39 -2.68
CA ARG A 138 17.00 3.17 -1.55
C ARG A 138 16.30 3.47 -0.22
N PRO A 139 16.41 2.60 0.78
CA PRO A 139 16.06 2.97 2.14
C PRO A 139 16.93 4.16 2.55
N ALA A 140 16.33 5.18 3.16
CA ALA A 140 17.08 6.30 3.72
C ALA A 140 18.16 5.74 4.66
N SER A 141 19.42 5.92 4.29
CA SER A 141 20.55 5.63 5.15
C SER A 141 20.40 6.54 6.38
N ARG A 142 20.07 5.93 7.52
CA ARG A 142 20.00 6.58 8.82
C ARG A 142 21.37 7.06 9.25
#